data_AF-T0R9N9-F1
#
_entry.id   AF-T0R9N9-F1
#
_cell.length_a   1.000
_cell.length_b   1.000
_cell.length_c   1.000
_cell.angle_alpha   90.00
_cell.angle_beta   90.00
_cell.angle_gamma   90.00
#
_symmetry.space_group_name_H-M   'P 1'
#
loop_
_entity.id
_entity.type
_entity.pdbx_description
1 polymer ?
#
loop_
_entity_poly.entity_id
_entity_poly.type
_entity_poly.pdbx_seq_one_letter_code
_entity_poly.pdbx_strand_id
1 'polypeptide(L)'
;MDPAMTQTYPGGDYWSAHSVRSAISSRSRASTWDAVFSLESVQHNHHHHHAHDHDSMHRTTAAAAADKDEKPSALTISTPIDWCRGQAADVVWTTVDPTFEASVLRLEVCNQAWDVPTTIAEHAPADTGRFEWKRVHWGMPIQGGYFIKAYAVSELGMLELVGESALFSIVQ
;
A
#
# COMPACT_ATOMS: atom_id res chain seq x y z
N MET A 1 35.55 22.77 -55.43
CA MET A 1 36.88 22.16 -55.65
C MET A 1 37.55 22.09 -54.29
N ASP A 2 37.66 20.89 -53.74
CA ASP A 2 38.61 20.54 -52.66
C ASP A 2 39.95 20.14 -53.33
N PRO A 3 41.14 20.27 -52.69
CA PRO A 3 41.48 19.36 -51.58
C PRO A 3 42.51 19.81 -50.49
N ALA A 4 42.29 19.23 -49.29
CA ALA A 4 43.21 18.44 -48.44
C ALA A 4 44.30 19.03 -47.51
N MET A 5 44.36 18.34 -46.35
CA MET A 5 45.40 18.20 -45.29
C MET A 5 45.29 19.20 -44.12
N THR A 6 45.17 18.80 -42.84
CA THR A 6 45.85 17.68 -42.15
C THR A 6 45.10 17.26 -40.86
N GLN A 7 45.01 15.96 -40.60
CA GLN A 7 44.59 15.30 -39.34
C GLN A 7 45.53 15.66 -38.18
N THR A 8 45.16 15.51 -36.89
CA THR A 8 45.44 14.28 -36.12
C THR A 8 44.70 14.29 -34.76
N TYR A 9 43.80 13.33 -34.56
CA TYR A 9 43.35 12.86 -33.25
C TYR A 9 44.35 11.81 -32.73
N PRO A 10 44.63 11.74 -31.41
CA PRO A 10 45.22 10.53 -30.85
C PRO A 10 44.15 9.45 -30.70
N GLY A 11 44.23 8.45 -31.57
CA GLY A 11 43.62 7.13 -31.37
C GLY A 11 44.35 6.37 -30.27
N GLY A 12 43.59 5.54 -29.55
CA GLY A 12 44.14 4.60 -28.59
C GLY A 12 44.59 3.30 -29.24
N ASP A 13 45.50 2.61 -28.57
CA ASP A 13 45.75 1.17 -28.68
C ASP A 13 46.18 0.67 -27.27
N TYR A 14 45.45 -0.25 -26.60
CA TYR A 14 45.48 -1.72 -26.78
C TYR A 14 46.85 -2.29 -26.30
N TRP A 15 47.04 -3.15 -25.29
CA TRP A 15 46.29 -4.29 -24.73
C TRP A 15 46.81 -4.63 -23.31
N SER A 16 45.95 -5.16 -22.44
CA SER A 16 46.27 -6.36 -21.63
C SER A 16 44.97 -7.00 -21.15
N ALA A 17 44.71 -8.19 -21.69
CA ALA A 17 43.52 -8.98 -21.45
C ALA A 17 43.69 -9.84 -20.20
N HIS A 18 42.68 -9.81 -19.31
CA HIS A 18 42.31 -10.99 -18.51
C HIS A 18 40.81 -11.25 -18.63
N SER A 19 40.55 -12.31 -19.39
CA SER A 19 39.49 -13.32 -19.32
C SER A 19 38.17 -13.04 -18.57
N VAL A 20 37.11 -13.25 -19.36
CA VAL A 20 35.67 -13.38 -19.10
C VAL A 20 35.29 -14.21 -17.86
N ARG A 21 34.32 -13.72 -17.08
CA ARG A 21 33.14 -14.49 -16.62
C ARG A 21 31.97 -13.55 -16.28
N SER A 22 30.83 -13.82 -16.89
CA SER A 22 29.54 -13.17 -16.67
C SER A 22 29.04 -13.35 -15.23
N ALA A 23 28.39 -12.32 -14.68
CA ALA A 23 27.27 -12.50 -13.76
C ALA A 23 26.36 -11.26 -13.81
N ILE A 24 25.09 -11.55 -14.06
CA ILE A 24 23.92 -10.68 -13.95
C ILE A 24 23.92 -10.04 -12.57
N SER A 25 23.90 -8.70 -12.49
CA SER A 25 23.64 -8.00 -11.24
C SER A 25 22.42 -7.11 -11.41
N SER A 26 21.32 -7.67 -10.90
CA SER A 26 20.05 -7.03 -10.61
C SER A 26 20.27 -5.66 -9.98
N ARG A 27 19.88 -4.60 -10.69
CA ARG A 27 19.77 -3.26 -10.10
C ARG A 27 18.55 -3.23 -9.18
N SER A 28 18.74 -3.70 -7.93
CA SER A 28 17.82 -3.40 -6.84
C SER A 28 17.90 -1.90 -6.54
N ARG A 29 16.83 -1.17 -6.88
CA ARG A 29 16.59 0.18 -6.37
C ARG A 29 16.30 0.04 -4.88
N ALA A 30 17.33 0.24 -4.06
CA ALA A 30 17.17 0.35 -2.62
C ALA A 30 16.42 1.65 -2.31
N SER A 31 15.18 1.52 -1.83
CA SER A 31 14.45 2.58 -1.17
C SER A 31 15.11 2.88 0.18
N THR A 32 15.41 4.14 0.44
CA THR A 32 16.18 4.62 1.60
C THR A 32 15.38 4.63 2.91
N TRP A 33 14.52 3.64 3.16
CA TRP A 33 13.69 3.62 4.37
C TRP A 33 13.89 2.40 5.29
N ASP A 34 14.67 1.38 4.90
CA ASP A 34 14.84 0.14 5.69
C ASP A 34 16.05 0.12 6.66
N ALA A 35 16.68 1.26 6.95
CA ALA A 35 17.96 1.29 7.68
C ALA A 35 17.87 1.65 9.17
N VAL A 36 16.72 1.47 9.84
CA VAL A 36 16.66 1.63 11.30
C VAL A 36 15.91 0.45 11.89
N PHE A 37 16.63 -0.34 12.68
CA PHE A 37 16.20 -1.56 13.41
C PHE A 37 16.27 -2.88 12.64
N SER A 38 17.50 -3.31 12.33
CA SER A 38 17.82 -4.74 12.26
C SER A 38 17.91 -5.30 13.67
N LEU A 39 16.99 -6.20 14.04
CA LEU A 39 17.18 -7.13 15.15
C LEU A 39 17.14 -8.56 14.60
N GLU A 40 18.03 -9.38 15.15
CA GLU A 40 18.61 -10.58 14.58
C GLU A 40 17.68 -11.70 14.10
N SER A 41 18.19 -12.32 13.04
CA SER A 41 17.92 -13.65 12.51
C SER A 41 18.00 -14.80 13.52
N VAL A 42 17.07 -15.75 13.43
CA VAL A 42 17.36 -17.17 13.69
C VAL A 42 16.86 -18.00 12.50
N GLN A 43 17.82 -18.46 11.70
CA GLN A 43 17.70 -19.56 10.75
C GLN A 43 17.28 -20.84 11.49
N HIS A 44 16.49 -21.71 10.86
CA HIS A 44 16.77 -23.15 10.82
C HIS A 44 16.00 -23.79 9.64
N ASN A 45 16.74 -24.17 8.60
CA ASN A 45 16.35 -25.15 7.59
C ASN A 45 16.08 -26.50 8.24
N HIS A 46 15.12 -27.29 7.73
CA HIS A 46 15.31 -28.73 7.51
C HIS A 46 14.40 -29.25 6.39
N HIS A 47 14.95 -30.20 5.64
CA HIS A 47 14.49 -30.79 4.40
C HIS A 47 13.56 -32.00 4.61
N HIS A 48 12.80 -32.31 3.55
CA HIS A 48 12.45 -33.64 3.01
C HIS A 48 11.08 -34.31 3.29
N HIS A 49 10.45 -34.60 2.14
CA HIS A 49 9.77 -35.84 1.71
C HIS A 49 8.26 -36.08 1.89
N HIS A 50 7.71 -36.54 0.75
CA HIS A 50 6.65 -37.51 0.50
C HIS A 50 5.24 -37.04 0.13
N ALA A 51 4.89 -37.40 -1.11
CA ALA A 51 3.56 -37.44 -1.69
C ALA A 51 2.76 -38.65 -1.16
N HIS A 52 1.45 -38.46 -0.93
CA HIS A 52 0.40 -39.33 -1.48
C HIS A 52 -1.01 -38.77 -1.22
N ASP A 53 -1.88 -39.07 -2.19
CA ASP A 53 -3.34 -38.93 -2.26
C ASP A 53 -4.13 -39.19 -0.97
N HIS A 54 -5.19 -38.43 -0.73
CA HIS A 54 -6.57 -38.90 -0.95
C HIS A 54 -7.59 -37.80 -0.60
N ASP A 55 -8.39 -37.45 -1.60
CA ASP A 55 -9.85 -37.39 -1.55
C ASP A 55 -10.53 -37.08 -0.19
N SER A 56 -11.08 -35.87 -0.05
CA SER A 56 -12.31 -35.65 0.71
C SER A 56 -12.98 -34.35 0.31
N MET A 57 -13.96 -34.48 -0.60
CA MET A 57 -14.97 -33.46 -0.84
C MET A 57 -15.80 -33.23 0.43
N HIS A 58 -15.46 -32.22 1.21
CA HIS A 58 -16.40 -31.51 2.07
C HIS A 58 -16.27 -30.02 1.81
N ARG A 59 -16.75 -29.58 0.64
CA ARG A 59 -17.06 -28.16 0.39
C ARG A 59 -18.37 -27.86 1.10
N THR A 60 -18.29 -27.71 2.41
CA THR A 60 -19.32 -27.02 3.19
C THR A 60 -19.03 -25.53 2.99
N THR A 61 -19.63 -24.91 1.97
CA THR A 61 -19.78 -23.45 1.95
C THR A 61 -20.82 -23.11 3.01
N ALA A 62 -20.42 -23.23 4.27
CA ALA A 62 -20.99 -22.38 5.30
C ALA A 62 -20.59 -20.97 4.88
N ALA A 63 -21.54 -20.26 4.27
CA ALA A 63 -21.49 -18.82 4.29
C ALA A 63 -21.38 -18.45 5.77
N ALA A 64 -20.15 -18.16 6.20
CA ALA A 64 -19.93 -17.37 7.39
C ALA A 64 -20.60 -16.03 7.07
N ALA A 65 -21.90 -15.95 7.36
CA ALA A 65 -22.47 -14.71 7.85
C ALA A 65 -21.62 -14.40 9.07
N ALA A 66 -20.52 -13.68 8.84
CA ALA A 66 -19.86 -12.92 9.87
C ALA A 66 -20.98 -12.06 10.44
N ASP A 67 -21.48 -12.50 11.59
CA ASP A 67 -22.21 -11.68 12.52
C ASP A 67 -21.24 -10.52 12.78
N LYS A 68 -21.34 -9.47 11.97
CA LYS A 68 -20.65 -8.22 12.22
C LYS A 68 -21.36 -7.71 13.45
N ASP A 69 -20.82 -8.08 14.60
CA ASP A 69 -20.99 -7.38 15.85
C ASP A 69 -20.76 -5.91 15.49
N GLU A 70 -21.85 -5.19 15.24
CA GLU A 70 -21.84 -3.90 14.57
C GLU A 70 -21.40 -2.91 15.64
N LYS A 71 -20.08 -2.92 15.92
CA LYS A 71 -19.47 -2.02 16.90
C LYS A 71 -19.94 -0.62 16.52
N PRO A 72 -20.57 0.11 17.46
CA PRO A 72 -21.13 1.42 17.14
C PRO A 72 -20.03 2.29 16.57
N SER A 73 -20.24 2.72 15.31
CA SER A 73 -19.30 3.59 14.62
C SER A 73 -19.33 4.96 15.29
N ALA A 74 -18.18 5.44 15.77
CA ALA A 74 -18.07 6.75 16.40
C ALA A 74 -18.14 7.91 15.38
N LEU A 75 -17.78 7.63 14.13
CA LEU A 75 -17.77 8.55 13.00
C LEU A 75 -18.61 8.00 11.84
N THR A 76 -19.19 8.90 11.05
CA THR A 76 -19.72 8.59 9.71
C THR A 76 -18.84 9.27 8.66
N ILE A 77 -18.34 8.50 7.69
CA ILE A 77 -17.53 9.02 6.58
C ILE A 77 -18.44 9.27 5.38
N SER A 78 -18.39 10.49 4.83
CA SER A 78 -19.12 10.82 3.61
C SER A 78 -18.55 10.06 2.42
N THR A 79 -19.42 9.38 1.68
CA THR A 79 -19.02 8.60 0.50
C THR A 79 -18.47 9.53 -0.58
N PRO A 80 -17.22 9.33 -1.02
CA PRO A 80 -16.65 10.13 -2.11
C PRO A 80 -17.40 9.91 -3.43
N ILE A 81 -17.59 10.98 -4.21
CA ILE A 81 -18.33 10.93 -5.48
C ILE A 81 -17.40 11.08 -6.70
N ASP A 82 -16.31 11.86 -6.58
CA ASP A 82 -15.52 12.31 -7.75
C ASP A 82 -14.00 12.16 -7.55
N TRP A 83 -13.55 11.09 -6.91
CA TRP A 83 -12.11 10.86 -6.75
C TRP A 83 -11.47 10.44 -8.08
N CYS A 84 -10.62 11.30 -8.62
CA CYS A 84 -9.88 11.07 -9.86
C CYS A 84 -8.40 10.77 -9.58
N ARG A 85 -7.84 9.78 -10.28
CA ARG A 85 -6.42 9.45 -10.17
C ARG A 85 -5.55 10.66 -10.50
N GLY A 86 -4.52 10.88 -9.69
CA GLY A 86 -3.61 12.00 -9.86
C GLY A 86 -4.12 13.37 -9.41
N GLN A 87 -5.39 13.49 -9.00
CA GLN A 87 -5.94 14.72 -8.43
C GLN A 87 -5.91 14.68 -6.90
N ALA A 88 -6.02 15.86 -6.27
CA ALA A 88 -6.29 15.96 -4.84
C ALA A 88 -7.72 15.52 -4.56
N ALA A 89 -7.96 15.00 -3.37
CA ALA A 89 -9.22 14.40 -2.99
C ALA A 89 -9.47 14.57 -1.49
N ASP A 90 -10.69 14.93 -1.10
CA ASP A 90 -11.05 15.11 0.30
C ASP A 90 -11.73 13.87 0.87
N VAL A 91 -11.34 13.51 2.09
CA VAL A 91 -12.08 12.63 3.00
C VAL A 91 -12.82 13.53 3.98
N VAL A 92 -14.13 13.34 4.11
CA VAL A 92 -14.98 14.13 5.02
C VAL A 92 -15.70 13.20 5.98
N TRP A 93 -15.75 13.55 7.26
CA TRP A 93 -16.45 12.78 8.27
C TRP A 93 -17.21 13.67 9.26
N THR A 94 -18.17 13.06 9.93
CA THR A 94 -18.94 13.66 11.02
C THR A 94 -18.87 12.75 12.24
N THR A 95 -18.54 13.31 13.39
CA THR A 95 -18.62 12.59 14.68
C THR A 95 -20.08 12.39 15.07
N VAL A 96 -20.47 11.13 15.29
CA VAL A 96 -21.84 10.76 15.68
C VAL A 96 -21.93 10.38 17.15
N ASP A 97 -20.84 9.89 17.74
CA ASP A 97 -20.75 9.62 19.17
C ASP A 97 -20.16 10.85 19.89
N PRO A 98 -20.94 11.56 20.74
CA PRO A 98 -20.44 12.73 21.45
C PRO A 98 -19.38 12.40 22.52
N THR A 99 -19.23 11.12 22.88
CA THR A 99 -18.20 10.66 23.83
C THR A 99 -16.89 10.28 23.15
N PHE A 100 -16.87 10.30 21.81
CA PHE A 100 -15.66 9.99 21.05
C PHE A 100 -14.66 11.14 21.14
N GLU A 101 -13.59 10.90 21.89
CA GLU A 101 -12.46 11.81 22.03
C GLU A 101 -11.20 11.16 21.45
N ALA A 102 -10.82 11.58 20.25
CA ALA A 102 -9.53 11.23 19.64
C ALA A 102 -8.85 12.49 19.12
N SER A 103 -7.54 12.61 19.30
CA SER A 103 -6.79 13.76 18.75
C SER A 103 -6.47 13.57 17.27
N VAL A 104 -6.21 12.33 16.85
CA VAL A 104 -5.78 12.00 15.48
C VAL A 104 -6.46 10.73 14.99
N LEU A 105 -6.64 10.65 13.66
CA LEU A 105 -7.15 9.50 12.95
C LEU A 105 -6.10 8.98 11.98
N ARG A 106 -6.04 7.65 11.85
CA ARG A 106 -5.43 6.98 10.69
C ARG A 106 -6.51 6.72 9.66
N LEU A 107 -6.26 7.11 8.42
CA LEU A 107 -7.19 6.96 7.30
C LEU A 107 -6.60 5.99 6.28
N GLU A 108 -7.39 5.00 5.92
CA GLU A 108 -7.02 3.98 4.94
C GLU A 108 -8.05 3.89 3.83
N VAL A 109 -7.57 3.78 2.59
CA VAL A 109 -8.38 3.44 1.43
C VAL A 109 -8.21 1.96 1.16
N CYS A 110 -9.29 1.21 1.31
CA CYS A 110 -9.39 -0.22 1.05
C CYS A 110 -10.13 -0.45 -0.27
N ASN A 111 -10.05 -1.67 -0.82
CA ASN A 111 -11.01 -2.10 -1.84
C ASN A 111 -11.32 -3.59 -1.71
N GLN A 112 -12.46 -4.02 -2.23
CA GLN A 112 -12.97 -5.37 -2.02
C GLN A 112 -12.16 -6.48 -2.71
N ALA A 113 -11.35 -6.16 -3.70
CA ALA A 113 -10.62 -7.12 -4.52
C ALA A 113 -9.16 -7.33 -4.11
N TRP A 114 -8.71 -6.72 -3.01
CA TRP A 114 -7.33 -6.77 -2.51
C TRP A 114 -7.28 -6.55 -0.99
N ASP A 115 -6.37 -7.25 -0.31
CA ASP A 115 -6.30 -7.23 1.16
C ASP A 115 -5.35 -6.15 1.71
N VAL A 116 -4.60 -5.47 0.83
CA VAL A 116 -3.60 -4.48 1.22
C VAL A 116 -4.20 -3.07 1.16
N PRO A 117 -4.42 -2.39 2.30
CA PRO A 117 -4.93 -1.03 2.32
C PRO A 117 -3.87 -0.03 1.86
N THR A 118 -4.32 1.11 1.34
CA THR A 118 -3.49 2.29 1.12
C THR A 118 -3.71 3.27 2.26
N THR A 119 -2.74 3.41 3.16
CA THR A 119 -2.80 4.43 4.22
C THR A 119 -2.54 5.80 3.62
N ILE A 120 -3.52 6.70 3.71
CA ILE A 120 -3.47 8.06 3.15
C ILE A 120 -3.15 9.11 4.21
N ALA A 121 -3.38 8.78 5.48
CA ALA A 121 -2.97 9.58 6.64
C ALA A 121 -2.71 8.68 7.84
N GLU A 122 -1.60 8.87 8.54
CA GLU A 122 -1.36 8.26 9.87
C GLU A 122 -1.86 9.18 11.01
N HIS A 123 -1.91 10.50 10.76
CA HIS A 123 -2.23 11.53 11.76
C HIS A 123 -3.12 12.64 11.16
N ALA A 124 -4.34 12.31 10.75
CA ALA A 124 -5.35 13.30 10.38
C ALA A 124 -5.99 13.91 11.66
N PRO A 125 -6.01 15.24 11.83
CA PRO A 125 -6.65 15.86 13.01
C PRO A 125 -8.15 15.53 13.06
N ALA A 126 -8.60 14.86 14.12
CA ALA A 126 -9.95 14.28 14.18
C ALA A 126 -11.07 15.34 14.27
N ASP A 127 -10.76 16.50 14.83
CA ASP A 127 -11.67 17.63 15.11
C ASP A 127 -12.02 18.45 13.86
N THR A 128 -11.23 18.34 12.79
CA THR A 128 -11.43 19.12 11.57
C THR A 128 -12.59 18.65 10.70
N GLY A 129 -13.02 17.39 10.86
CA GLY A 129 -14.04 16.77 10.01
C GLY A 129 -13.61 16.54 8.56
N ARG A 130 -12.34 16.81 8.20
CA ARG A 130 -11.85 16.65 6.83
C ARG A 130 -10.35 16.41 6.74
N PHE A 131 -9.93 15.69 5.70
CA PHE A 131 -8.53 15.49 5.35
C PHE A 131 -8.35 15.53 3.83
N GLU A 132 -7.42 16.36 3.35
CA GLU A 132 -7.06 16.42 1.93
C GLU A 132 -5.96 15.39 1.61
N TRP A 133 -6.29 14.37 0.83
CA TRP A 133 -5.33 13.51 0.18
C TRP A 133 -4.79 14.20 -1.08
N LYS A 134 -3.59 14.76 -0.96
CA LYS A 134 -2.96 15.62 -1.99
C LYS A 134 -2.91 15.02 -3.40
N ARG A 135 -2.85 13.69 -3.51
CA ARG A 135 -2.80 13.02 -4.82
C ARG A 135 -3.24 11.57 -4.72
N VAL A 136 -4.38 11.26 -5.32
CA VAL A 136 -4.85 9.88 -5.50
C VAL A 136 -3.83 9.09 -6.33
N HIS A 137 -3.35 7.97 -5.80
CA HIS A 137 -2.30 7.19 -6.44
C HIS A 137 -2.77 6.50 -7.73
N TRP A 138 -1.91 6.51 -8.75
CA TRP A 138 -2.15 5.86 -10.05
C TRP A 138 -2.09 4.32 -9.99
N GLY A 139 -1.49 3.77 -8.93
CA GLY A 139 -1.35 2.32 -8.71
C GLY A 139 -2.59 1.62 -8.17
N MET A 140 -3.76 2.26 -8.22
CA MET A 140 -5.05 1.69 -7.83
C MET A 140 -5.77 1.25 -9.12
N PRO A 141 -5.61 0.01 -9.62
CA PRO A 141 -5.95 -0.34 -11.00
C PRO A 141 -7.45 -0.55 -11.25
N ILE A 142 -8.21 -0.85 -10.21
CA ILE A 142 -9.65 -1.16 -10.29
C ILE A 142 -10.44 0.16 -10.25
N GLN A 143 -11.60 0.20 -10.90
CA GLN A 143 -12.42 1.40 -10.97
C GLN A 143 -13.34 1.54 -9.74
N GLY A 144 -13.85 0.44 -9.20
CA GLY A 144 -14.87 0.44 -8.15
C GLY A 144 -14.55 -0.47 -6.97
N GLY A 145 -15.42 -0.42 -5.97
CA GLY A 145 -15.32 -1.25 -4.76
C GLY A 145 -14.36 -0.68 -3.72
N TYR A 146 -14.05 0.60 -3.78
CA TYR A 146 -13.26 1.31 -2.77
C TYR A 146 -14.11 1.71 -1.58
N PHE A 147 -13.50 1.73 -0.40
CA PHE A 147 -14.12 2.21 0.82
C PHE A 147 -13.03 2.74 1.74
N ILE A 148 -13.37 3.65 2.64
CA ILE A 148 -12.44 4.27 3.57
C ILE A 148 -12.69 3.68 4.96
N LYS A 149 -11.60 3.39 5.66
CA LYS A 149 -11.63 3.11 7.11
C LYS A 149 -10.92 4.22 7.86
N ALA A 150 -11.53 4.65 8.95
CA ALA A 150 -10.94 5.55 9.92
C ALA A 150 -10.66 4.79 11.21
N TYR A 151 -9.43 4.93 11.71
CA TYR A 151 -8.98 4.32 12.94
C TYR A 151 -8.57 5.40 13.93
N ALA A 152 -8.89 5.20 15.20
CA ALA A 152 -8.35 5.98 16.31
C ALA A 152 -7.44 5.09 17.16
N VAL A 153 -6.49 5.71 17.87
CA VAL A 153 -5.68 5.00 18.87
C VAL A 153 -6.44 5.05 20.20
N SER A 154 -6.77 3.89 20.75
CA SER A 154 -7.41 3.80 22.06
C SER A 154 -6.45 4.15 23.21
N GLU A 155 -6.97 4.30 24.42
CA GLU A 155 -6.16 4.53 25.62
C GLU A 155 -5.09 3.46 25.85
N LEU A 156 -5.33 2.25 25.36
CA LEU A 156 -4.40 1.11 25.43
C LEU A 156 -3.37 1.11 24.30
N GLY A 157 -3.36 2.14 23.45
CA GLY A 157 -2.45 2.26 22.31
C GLY A 157 -2.82 1.38 21.11
N MET A 158 -4.03 0.82 21.06
CA MET A 158 -4.46 -0.05 19.97
C MET A 158 -5.23 0.73 18.91
N LEU A 159 -5.04 0.38 17.64
CA LEU A 159 -5.86 0.94 16.56
C LEU A 159 -7.25 0.33 16.58
N GLU A 160 -8.26 1.16 16.78
CA GLU A 160 -9.66 0.78 16.77
C GLU A 160 -10.38 1.39 15.58
N LEU A 161 -11.18 0.58 14.88
CA LEU A 161 -12.03 1.06 13.80
C LEU A 161 -13.15 1.94 14.40
N VAL A 162 -13.22 3.18 13.92
CA VAL A 162 -14.18 4.20 14.41
C VAL A 162 -15.10 4.73 13.31
N GLY A 163 -14.82 4.40 12.05
CA GLY A 163 -15.63 4.80 10.91
C GLY A 163 -15.32 3.97 9.67
N GLU A 164 -16.35 3.65 8.89
CA GLU A 164 -16.24 3.03 7.57
C GLU A 164 -17.19 3.75 6.59
N SER A 165 -16.72 4.05 5.38
CA SER A 165 -17.57 4.64 4.34
C SER A 165 -18.34 3.55 3.57
N ALA A 166 -19.40 3.95 2.86
CA ALA A 166 -19.95 3.09 1.82
C ALA A 166 -18.95 2.89 0.67
N LEU A 167 -19.25 1.93 -0.21
CA LEU A 167 -18.45 1.67 -1.40
C LEU A 167 -18.56 2.83 -2.39
N PHE A 168 -17.44 3.17 -3.02
CA PHE A 168 -17.32 4.18 -4.07
C PHE A 168 -16.35 3.74 -5.17
N SER A 169 -16.23 4.60 -6.18
CA SER A 169 -15.36 4.40 -7.34
C SER A 169 -14.29 5.49 -7.44
N ILE A 170 -13.11 5.10 -7.93
CA ILE A 170 -12.03 6.01 -8.27
C ILE A 170 -11.87 5.97 -9.79
N VAL A 171 -12.04 7.12 -10.44
CA VAL A 171 -12.04 7.27 -11.90
C VAL A 171 -10.69 7.80 -12.41
N GLN A 172 -10.51 7.81 -13.74
CA GLN A 172 -9.30 8.31 -14.40
C GLN A 172 -9.33 9.82 -14.65
#